data_AF-H0GKC0-F1
#
_entry.id   AF-H0GKC0-F1
#
_cell.length_a   1.000
_cell.length_b   1.000
_cell.length_c   1.000
_cell.angle_alpha   90.00
_cell.angle_beta   90.00
_cell.angle_gamma   90.00
#
_symmetry.space_group_name_H-M   'P 1'
#
loop_
_entity.id
_entity.type
_entity.pdbx_description
1 polymer ?
#
loop_
_entity_poly.entity_id
_entity_poly.type
_entity_poly.pdbx_seq_one_letter_code
_entity_poly.pdbx_strand_id
1 'polypeptide(L)'
;MVQLLHKLSIRSVNSEEKLLKVIKNPITDHLPTKCRKVTLSFDAPVIRVQDYIEKLDDDESICVFVGAMARGKDNFADEYVDEKVGLSNYPLSASVACSKFCHGAEDAWNIL
;
A
#
# COMPACT_ATOMS: atom_id res chain seq x y z
N MET A 1 0.47 -19.70 2.66
CA MET A 1 1.17 -19.28 1.42
C MET A 1 1.37 -20.40 0.40
N VAL A 2 1.86 -21.59 0.77
CA VAL A 2 2.11 -22.71 -0.17
C VAL A 2 0.90 -23.03 -1.06
N GLN A 3 -0.29 -23.15 -0.47
CA GLN A 3 -1.51 -23.41 -1.22
C GLN A 3 -1.84 -22.34 -2.26
N LEU A 4 -1.62 -21.05 -1.94
CA LEU A 4 -1.89 -19.95 -2.86
C LEU A 4 -0.97 -20.03 -4.09
N LEU A 5 0.31 -20.31 -3.89
CA LEU A 5 1.28 -20.39 -5.00
C LEU A 5 1.04 -21.62 -5.88
N HIS A 6 0.62 -22.74 -5.30
CA HIS A 6 0.36 -23.97 -6.06
C HIS A 6 -1.00 -23.95 -6.79
N LYS A 7 -2.05 -23.46 -6.14
CA LYS A 7 -3.43 -23.46 -6.70
C LYS A 7 -3.81 -22.12 -7.34
N LEU A 8 -2.94 -21.12 -7.27
CA LEU A 8 -3.15 -19.72 -7.71
C LEU A 8 -4.35 -19.03 -7.07
N SER A 9 -5.05 -19.68 -6.13
CA SER A 9 -6.20 -19.15 -5.41
C SER A 9 -6.47 -19.90 -4.11
N ILE A 10 -7.06 -19.21 -3.14
CA ILE A 10 -7.60 -19.77 -1.91
C ILE A 10 -9.07 -19.34 -1.83
N ARG A 11 -9.96 -20.31 -1.57
CA ARG A 11 -11.40 -20.10 -1.41
C ARG A 11 -11.79 -20.16 0.06
N SER A 12 -12.91 -19.52 0.39
CA SER A 12 -13.56 -19.69 1.69
C SER A 12 -13.92 -21.16 1.91
N VAL A 13 -13.98 -21.58 3.18
CA VAL A 13 -14.41 -22.93 3.57
C VAL A 13 -15.92 -23.06 3.42
N ASN A 14 -16.65 -21.96 3.66
CA ASN A 14 -18.11 -21.94 3.75
C ASN A 14 -18.78 -21.30 2.51
N SER A 15 -18.03 -20.69 1.60
CA SER A 15 -18.54 -20.05 0.38
C SER A 15 -17.64 -20.35 -0.83
N GLU A 16 -18.17 -20.22 -2.05
CA GLU A 16 -17.38 -20.38 -3.28
C GLU A 16 -16.45 -19.18 -3.58
N GLU A 17 -16.48 -18.15 -2.74
CA GLU A 17 -15.73 -16.92 -2.92
C GLU A 17 -14.21 -17.15 -2.79
N LYS A 18 -13.47 -16.48 -3.67
CA LYS A 18 -11.99 -16.50 -3.65
C LYS A 18 -11.51 -15.38 -2.72
N LEU A 19 -10.92 -15.76 -1.59
CA LEU A 19 -10.36 -14.81 -0.61
C LEU A 19 -9.00 -14.27 -1.07
N LEU A 20 -8.19 -15.13 -1.73
CA LEU A 20 -6.89 -14.76 -2.30
C LEU A 20 -6.76 -15.33 -3.70
N LYS A 21 -6.18 -14.56 -4.62
CA LYS A 21 -5.98 -14.96 -6.02
C LYS A 21 -4.70 -14.32 -6.56
N VAL A 22 -3.90 -15.11 -7.28
CA VAL A 22 -2.78 -14.58 -8.05
C VAL A 22 -3.32 -13.92 -9.32
N ILE A 23 -2.97 -12.66 -9.53
CA ILE A 23 -3.38 -11.85 -10.69
C ILE A 23 -2.19 -11.64 -11.64
N LYS A 24 -2.48 -11.28 -12.89
CA LYS A 24 -1.43 -10.97 -13.88
C LYS A 24 -0.88 -9.57 -13.63
N ASN A 25 0.44 -9.44 -13.76
CA ASN A 25 1.12 -8.15 -13.81
C ASN A 25 0.84 -7.44 -15.15
N PRO A 26 0.95 -6.09 -15.21
CA PRO A 26 1.34 -5.17 -14.13
C PRO A 26 0.20 -4.82 -13.16
N ILE A 27 0.53 -4.38 -11.94
CA ILE A 27 -0.48 -4.00 -10.93
C ILE A 27 -1.29 -2.76 -11.36
N THR A 28 -0.70 -1.89 -12.19
CA THR A 28 -1.34 -0.67 -12.69
C THR A 28 -2.63 -0.92 -13.45
N ASP A 29 -2.78 -2.08 -14.09
CA ASP A 29 -3.99 -2.45 -14.84
C ASP A 29 -5.18 -2.73 -13.94
N HIS A 30 -4.94 -2.93 -12.63
CA HIS A 30 -5.97 -3.24 -11.63
C HIS A 30 -6.26 -2.04 -10.71
N LEU A 31 -5.56 -0.92 -10.89
CA LEU A 31 -5.78 0.30 -10.09
C LEU A 31 -6.94 1.13 -10.68
N PRO A 32 -7.70 1.84 -9.85
CA PRO A 32 -8.76 2.73 -10.34
C PRO A 32 -8.18 3.92 -11.11
N THR A 33 -9.02 4.55 -11.95
CA THR A 33 -8.59 5.57 -12.92
C THR A 33 -8.00 6.82 -12.28
N LYS A 34 -8.50 7.24 -11.11
CA LYS A 34 -8.01 8.38 -10.33
C LYS A 34 -7.34 7.86 -9.05
N CYS A 35 -6.17 7.26 -9.20
CA CYS A 35 -5.44 6.65 -8.09
C CYS A 35 -4.06 7.27 -7.90
N ARG A 36 -3.83 7.92 -6.76
CA ARG A 36 -2.52 8.44 -6.37
C ARG A 36 -1.64 7.31 -5.87
N LYS A 37 -0.45 7.16 -6.46
CA LYS A 37 0.46 6.04 -6.19
C LYS A 37 1.67 6.53 -5.42
N VAL A 38 1.83 6.02 -4.21
CA VAL A 38 2.84 6.50 -3.26
C VAL A 38 3.70 5.36 -2.80
N THR A 39 5.02 5.53 -2.81
CA THR A 39 5.94 4.60 -2.15
C THR A 39 6.34 5.14 -0.77
N LEU A 40 6.23 4.29 0.25
CA LEU A 40 6.81 4.59 1.55
C LEU A 40 8.31 4.31 1.51
N SER A 41 9.13 5.34 1.72
CA SER A 41 10.58 5.21 1.76
C SER A 41 11.18 6.04 2.88
N PHE A 42 12.25 5.52 3.50
CA PHE A 42 12.98 6.23 4.55
C PHE A 42 13.79 7.42 4.00
N ASP A 43 14.26 7.33 2.75
CA ASP A 43 15.09 8.38 2.13
C ASP A 43 14.26 9.57 1.61
N ALA A 44 12.93 9.50 1.73
CA ALA A 44 12.00 10.50 1.25
C ALA A 44 11.65 11.55 2.33
N PRO A 45 11.17 12.74 1.92
CA PRO A 45 10.73 13.77 2.86
C PRO A 45 9.67 13.23 3.82
N VAL A 46 9.87 13.48 5.12
CA VAL A 46 8.94 13.04 6.14
C VAL A 46 7.71 13.92 6.12
N ILE A 47 6.55 13.30 6.00
CA ILE A 47 5.25 13.97 6.00
C ILE A 47 4.35 13.37 7.08
N ARG A 48 3.38 14.18 7.51
CA ARG A 48 2.29 13.71 8.34
C ARG A 48 1.23 13.07 7.46
N VAL A 49 0.78 11.86 7.83
CA VAL A 49 -0.18 11.08 7.03
C VAL A 49 -1.53 11.79 6.95
N GLN A 50 -2.01 12.39 8.04
CA GLN A 50 -3.29 13.12 8.04
C GLN A 50 -3.28 14.23 6.98
N ASP A 51 -2.28 15.12 7.03
CA ASP A 51 -2.08 16.20 6.05
C ASP A 51 -1.92 15.70 4.61
N TYR A 52 -1.49 14.46 4.43
CA TYR A 52 -1.35 13.85 3.12
C TYR A 52 -2.69 13.35 2.58
N ILE A 53 -3.48 12.68 3.43
CA ILE A 53 -4.80 12.15 3.09
C ILE A 53 -5.80 13.30 2.86
N GLU A 54 -5.72 14.38 3.65
CA GLU A 54 -6.56 15.57 3.48
C GLU A 54 -6.36 16.32 2.15
N LYS A 55 -5.25 16.06 1.45
CA LYS A 55 -4.97 16.62 0.11
C LYS A 55 -5.54 15.78 -1.04
N LEU A 56 -6.16 14.64 -0.74
CA LEU A 56 -6.83 13.83 -1.74
C LEU A 56 -8.20 14.45 -2.04
N ASP A 57 -8.59 14.47 -3.31
CA ASP A 57 -9.97 14.82 -3.68
C ASP A 57 -10.94 13.70 -3.23
N ASP A 58 -12.22 14.03 -3.04
CA ASP A 58 -13.26 13.06 -2.62
C ASP A 58 -13.42 11.85 -3.56
N ASP A 59 -13.06 12.00 -4.84
CA ASP A 59 -13.10 10.96 -5.88
C ASP A 59 -11.73 10.31 -6.15
N GLU A 60 -10.69 10.67 -5.39
CA GLU A 60 -9.33 10.18 -5.56
C GLU A 60 -9.05 8.99 -4.63
N SER A 61 -8.65 7.87 -5.23
CA SER A 61 -8.20 6.68 -4.51
C SER A 61 -6.71 6.76 -4.22
N ILE A 62 -6.24 6.06 -3.19
CA ILE A 62 -4.83 5.98 -2.85
C ILE A 62 -4.29 4.55 -2.93
N CYS A 63 -3.13 4.38 -3.56
CA CYS A 63 -2.38 3.13 -3.61
C CYS A 63 -1.03 3.33 -2.93
N VAL A 64 -0.82 2.60 -1.84
CA VAL A 64 0.41 2.67 -1.05
C VAL A 64 1.28 1.45 -1.31
N PHE A 65 2.49 1.71 -1.77
CA PHE A 65 3.53 0.74 -2.04
C PHE A 65 4.45 0.63 -0.83
N VAL A 66 4.48 -0.56 -0.23
CA VAL A 66 5.31 -0.84 0.96
C VAL A 66 6.25 -2.00 0.67
N GLY A 67 7.54 -1.80 0.93
CA GLY A 67 8.55 -2.83 0.76
C GLY A 67 8.40 -3.94 1.78
N ALA A 68 8.11 -5.17 1.34
CA ALA A 68 8.07 -6.37 2.18
C ALA A 68 9.39 -7.17 2.15
N MET A 69 10.53 -6.49 1.94
CA MET A 69 11.86 -7.09 1.82
C MET A 69 12.65 -6.92 3.12
N ALA A 70 13.56 -7.86 3.41
CA ALA A 70 14.36 -7.82 4.64
C ALA A 70 15.36 -6.65 4.66
N ARG A 71 16.03 -6.39 3.52
CA ARG A 71 16.91 -5.25 3.25
C ARG A 71 16.90 -4.99 1.75
N GLY A 72 16.99 -3.72 1.36
CA GLY A 72 17.02 -3.33 -0.04
C GLY A 72 16.74 -1.84 -0.17
N LYS A 73 16.97 -1.30 -1.37
CA LYS A 73 16.47 0.04 -1.70
C LYS A 73 15.00 -0.05 -2.08
N ASP A 74 14.25 1.00 -1.80
CA ASP A 74 12.84 1.11 -2.17
C ASP A 74 12.69 1.47 -3.65
N ASN A 75 13.21 0.62 -4.55
CA ASN A 75 13.15 0.80 -6.00
C ASN A 75 12.09 -0.11 -6.68
N PHE A 76 11.30 -0.83 -5.88
CA PHE A 76 10.39 -1.87 -6.35
C PHE A 76 9.15 -1.33 -7.08
N ALA A 77 8.84 -0.05 -6.90
CA ALA A 77 7.67 0.59 -7.51
C ALA A 77 8.02 1.87 -8.26
N ASP A 78 9.32 2.15 -8.49
CA ASP A 78 9.81 3.39 -9.12
C ASP A 78 9.24 3.63 -10.52
N GLU A 79 8.89 2.57 -11.24
CA GLU A 79 8.27 2.65 -12.57
C GLU A 79 6.78 3.03 -12.53
N TYR A 80 6.13 2.94 -11.36
CA TYR A 80 4.68 3.05 -11.22
C TYR A 80 4.23 4.14 -10.27
N VAL A 81 5.10 4.65 -9.40
CA VAL A 81 4.72 5.63 -8.37
C VAL A 81 4.88 7.07 -8.83
N ASP A 82 4.00 7.92 -8.31
CA ASP A 82 4.03 9.35 -8.56
C ASP A 82 5.01 10.04 -7.62
N GLU A 83 5.06 9.59 -6.36
CA GLU A 83 5.94 10.16 -5.33
C GLU A 83 6.42 9.14 -4.28
N LYS A 84 7.49 9.52 -3.57
CA LYS A 84 8.02 8.80 -2.41
C LYS A 84 7.86 9.67 -1.17
N VAL A 85 7.39 9.07 -0.09
CA VAL A 85 7.14 9.78 1.17
C VAL A 85 7.71 9.03 2.37
N GLY A 86 8.22 9.78 3.34
CA GLY A 86 8.67 9.24 4.62
C GLY A 86 7.60 9.41 5.70
N LEU A 87 7.45 8.42 6.58
CA LEU A 87 6.52 8.49 7.71
C LEU A 87 7.20 8.85 9.04
N SER A 88 8.52 8.82 9.08
CA SER A 88 9.31 8.97 10.29
C SER A 88 10.75 9.31 9.94
N ASN A 89 11.41 10.10 10.79
CA ASN A 89 12.85 10.34 10.73
C ASN A 89 13.68 9.13 11.19
N TYR A 90 13.02 8.05 11.62
CA TYR A 90 13.64 6.78 12.02
C TYR A 90 13.25 5.67 11.06
N PRO A 91 14.16 4.71 10.77
CA PRO A 91 13.83 3.55 9.96
C PRO A 91 12.75 2.72 10.65
N LEU A 92 11.69 2.40 9.92
CA LEU A 92 10.56 1.63 10.41
C LEU A 92 10.54 0.24 9.79
N SER A 93 9.99 -0.74 10.50
CA SER A 93 9.60 -1.99 9.87
C SER A 93 8.41 -1.75 8.93
N ALA A 94 8.26 -2.60 7.90
CA ALA A 94 7.12 -2.55 6.99
C ALA A 94 5.78 -2.59 7.75
N SER A 95 5.69 -3.40 8.81
CA SER A 95 4.48 -3.49 9.64
C SER A 95 4.15 -2.18 10.37
N VAL A 96 5.16 -1.50 10.93
CA VAL A 96 4.97 -0.22 11.63
C VAL A 96 4.65 0.90 10.63
N ALA A 97 5.26 0.86 9.44
CA ALA A 97 4.94 1.79 8.36
C ALA A 97 3.47 1.63 7.91
N CYS A 98 3.00 0.40 7.67
CA CYS A 98 1.60 0.14 7.35
C CYS A 98 0.65 0.61 8.46
N SER A 99 0.95 0.29 9.72
CA SER A 99 0.10 0.69 10.86
C SER A 99 0.03 2.20 11.01
N LYS A 100 1.16 2.92 10.94
CA LYS A 100 1.19 4.39 10.98
C LYS A 100 0.38 5.01 9.84
N PHE A 101 0.47 4.43 8.65
CA PHE A 101 -0.30 4.90 7.51
C PHE A 101 -1.81 4.67 7.72
N CYS A 102 -2.21 3.46 8.09
CA CYS A 102 -3.63 3.14 8.34
C CYS A 102 -4.22 4.02 9.43
N HIS A 103 -3.56 4.16 10.59
CA HIS A 103 -4.07 5.02 11.67
C HIS A 103 -4.18 6.48 11.24
N GLY A 104 -3.21 6.98 10.46
CA GLY A 104 -3.27 8.35 9.95
C GLY A 104 -4.40 8.57 8.95
N ALA A 105 -4.73 7.55 8.14
CA ALA A 105 -5.87 7.59 7.23
C ALA A 105 -7.20 7.45 7.97
N GLU A 106 -7.27 6.59 8.98
CA GLU A 106 -8.42 6.42 9.88
C GLU A 106 -8.77 7.75 10.56
N ASP A 107 -7.77 8.44 11.15
CA ASP A 107 -7.93 9.75 11.77
C ASP A 107 -8.49 10.78 10.76
N ALA A 108 -7.93 10.85 9.55
CA ALA A 108 -8.33 11.81 8.53
C ALA A 108 -9.75 11.55 7.99
N TRP A 109 -10.14 10.28 7.89
CA TRP A 109 -11.48 9.87 7.46
C TRP A 109 -12.51 9.79 8.59
N ASN A 110 -12.14 10.19 9.82
CA ASN A 110 -12.97 10.10 11.02
C ASN A 110 -13.49 8.67 11.29
N ILE A 111 -12.64 7.67 11.07
CA ILE A 111 -12.89 6.28 11.42
C ILE A 111 -12.32 6.05 12.82
N LEU A 112 -13.21 5.84 13.81
CA LEU A 112 -12.90 5.69 15.24
C LEU A 112 -12.83 4.23 15.69
#